data_AF-A0A938M3J0-F1
#
_entry.id   AF-A0A938M3J0-F1
#
_cell.length_a   1.000
_cell.length_b   1.000
_cell.length_c   1.000
_cell.angle_alpha   90.00
_cell.angle_beta   90.00
_cell.angle_gamma   90.00
#
_symmetry.space_group_name_H-M   'P 1'
#
loop_
_entity.id
_entity.type
_entity.pdbx_description
1 polymer ?
#
loop_
_entity_poly.entity_id
_entity_poly.type
_entity_poly.pdbx_seq_one_letter_code
_entity_poly.pdbx_strand_id
1 'polypeptide(L)'
;MHQIRVRGGVAQDAATRKFRAIVNLDGKIYESPETFETEGEAMAHYERHIRPKLMAMMRAASGQLGIKVLRRKIDEVLGRKKEASDNSN
;
A
#
# COMPACT_ATOMS: atom_id res chain seq x y z
N MET A 1 -20.31 5.61 -12.60
CA MET A 1 -19.70 4.79 -11.53
C MET A 1 -18.19 4.98 -11.59
N HIS A 2 -17.56 5.57 -10.58
CA HIS A 2 -16.10 5.66 -10.54
C HIS A 2 -15.54 4.28 -10.17
N GLN A 3 -14.90 3.59 -11.13
CA GLN A 3 -14.28 2.29 -10.89
C GLN A 3 -12.99 2.49 -10.10
N ILE A 4 -12.93 1.96 -8.88
CA ILE A 4 -11.72 2.00 -8.06
C ILE A 4 -10.64 1.19 -8.77
N ARG A 5 -9.53 1.84 -9.17
CA ARG A 5 -8.37 1.18 -9.77
C ARG A 5 -7.35 0.89 -8.68
N VAL A 6 -7.13 -0.41 -8.45
CA VAL A 6 -6.13 -0.92 -7.52
C VAL A 6 -5.12 -1.75 -8.31
N ARG A 7 -3.84 -1.39 -8.23
CA ARG A 7 -2.73 -2.14 -8.85
C ARG A 7 -1.67 -2.44 -7.81
N GLY A 8 -1.25 -3.70 -7.72
CA GLY A 8 -0.07 -4.09 -6.95
C GLY A 8 1.18 -4.03 -7.80
N GLY A 9 2.33 -3.89 -7.16
CA GLY A 9 3.62 -3.98 -7.82
C GLY A 9 4.77 -3.98 -6.83
N VAL A 10 5.97 -3.75 -7.34
CA VAL A 10 7.21 -3.61 -6.58
C VAL A 10 7.87 -2.31 -6.98
N ALA A 11 8.43 -1.59 -6.02
CA ALA A 11 9.29 -0.43 -6.25
C ALA A 11 10.71 -0.74 -5.76
N GLN A 12 11.72 -0.28 -6.49
CA GLN A 12 13.10 -0.32 -6.04
C GLN A 12 13.47 1.02 -5.40
N ASP A 13 14.01 0.96 -4.19
CA ASP A 13 14.63 2.07 -3.50
C ASP A 13 15.98 2.38 -4.16
N ALA A 14 16.10 3.55 -4.79
CA ALA A 14 17.30 3.93 -5.51
C ALA A 14 18.52 4.14 -4.58
N ALA A 15 18.30 4.47 -3.31
CA ALA A 15 19.36 4.72 -2.35
C ALA A 15 19.92 3.40 -1.77
N THR A 16 19.03 2.45 -1.45
CA THR A 16 19.45 1.19 -0.83
C THR A 16 19.56 0.03 -1.81
N ARG A 17 19.14 0.21 -3.06
CA ARG A 17 18.98 -0.84 -4.10
C ARG A 17 18.05 -2.00 -3.70
N LYS A 18 17.26 -1.82 -2.64
CA LYS A 18 16.32 -2.82 -2.14
C LYS A 18 14.95 -2.66 -2.78
N PHE A 19 14.18 -3.73 -2.78
CA PHE A 19 12.82 -3.75 -3.32
C PHE A 19 11.79 -3.63 -2.20
N ARG A 20 10.64 -3.01 -2.49
CA ARG A 20 9.51 -2.90 -1.57
C ARG A 20 8.23 -3.23 -2.31
N ALA A 21 7.32 -3.90 -1.64
CA ALA A 21 5.99 -4.12 -2.19
C ALA A 21 5.21 -2.80 -2.20
N ILE A 22 4.49 -2.52 -3.28
CA ILE A 22 3.69 -1.30 -3.42
C ILE A 22 2.25 -1.57 -3.84
N VAL A 23 1.36 -0.68 -3.44
CA VAL A 23 -0.04 -0.62 -3.87
C VAL A 23 -0.33 0.74 -4.44
N ASN A 24 -0.78 0.80 -5.69
CA ASN A 24 -1.37 1.98 -6.28
C ASN A 24 -2.90 1.91 -6.11
N LEU A 25 -3.43 2.77 -5.27
CA LEU A 25 -4.86 3.01 -5.12
C LEU A 25 -5.18 4.40 -5.68
N ASP A 26 -5.89 4.42 -6.81
CA ASP A 26 -6.40 5.66 -7.43
C ASP A 26 -5.33 6.74 -7.65
N GLY A 27 -4.12 6.31 -8.07
CA GLY A 27 -2.98 7.19 -8.31
C GLY A 27 -2.12 7.48 -7.08
N LYS A 28 -2.54 7.09 -5.86
CA LYS A 28 -1.70 7.17 -4.67
C LYS A 28 -0.96 5.85 -4.46
N ILE A 29 0.37 5.93 -4.36
CA ILE A 29 1.26 4.80 -4.09
C ILE A 29 1.42 4.65 -2.57
N TYR A 30 1.31 3.43 -2.09
CA TYR A 30 1.55 3.01 -0.72
C TYR A 30 2.64 1.95 -0.76
N GLU A 31 3.64 2.10 0.08
CA GLU A 31 4.79 1.21 0.12
C GLU A 31 4.75 0.39 1.40
N SER A 32 5.12 -0.88 1.30
CA SER A 32 5.33 -1.73 2.47
C SER A 32 6.58 -1.25 3.23
N PRO A 33 6.54 -1.30 4.57
CA PRO A 33 7.70 -0.93 5.40
C PRO A 33 8.85 -1.93 5.26
N GLU A 34 8.56 -3.16 4.84
CA GLU A 34 9.55 -4.20 4.59
C GLU A 34 10.33 -3.94 3.29
N THR A 35 11.65 -4.09 3.38
CA THR A 35 12.56 -4.07 2.24
C THR A 35 13.10 -5.46 1.96
N PHE A 36 13.20 -5.82 0.69
CA PHE A 36 13.64 -7.10 0.19
C PHE A 36 14.87 -6.94 -0.69
N GLU A 37 15.71 -7.97 -0.77
CA GLU A 37 16.91 -7.93 -1.60
C GLU A 37 16.57 -8.15 -3.08
N THR A 38 15.45 -8.81 -3.37
CA THR A 38 15.01 -9.12 -4.73
C THR A 38 13.56 -8.69 -5.01
N GLU A 39 13.26 -8.42 -6.28
CA GLU A 39 11.90 -8.13 -6.74
C GLU A 39 10.95 -9.31 -6.46
N GLY A 40 11.43 -10.55 -6.63
CA GLY A 40 10.64 -11.76 -6.40
C GLY A 40 10.20 -11.92 -4.95
N GLU A 41 11.06 -11.59 -4.00
CA GLU A 41 10.72 -11.60 -2.57
C GLU A 41 9.70 -10.52 -2.22
N ALA A 42 9.88 -9.31 -2.75
CA ALA A 42 8.92 -8.22 -2.56
C ALA A 42 7.55 -8.56 -3.16
N MET A 43 7.53 -9.18 -4.35
CA MET A 43 6.30 -9.62 -4.99
C MET A 43 5.65 -10.77 -4.22
N ALA A 44 6.43 -11.74 -3.74
CA ALA A 44 5.92 -12.83 -2.91
C ALA A 44 5.32 -12.29 -1.60
N HIS A 45 5.95 -11.28 -0.98
CA HIS A 45 5.40 -10.61 0.19
C HIS A 45 4.08 -9.87 -0.14
N TYR A 46 4.04 -9.15 -1.26
CA TYR A 46 2.82 -8.51 -1.75
C TYR A 46 1.68 -9.53 -1.89
N GLU A 47 1.93 -10.65 -2.59
CA GLU A 47 0.90 -11.66 -2.85
C GLU A 47 0.41 -12.37 -1.59
N ARG A 48 1.31 -12.65 -0.65
CA ARG A 48 0.99 -13.40 0.58
C ARG A 48 0.36 -12.53 1.67
N HIS A 49 0.79 -11.28 1.81
CA HIS A 49 0.42 -10.46 2.96
C HIS A 49 -0.43 -9.23 2.60
N ILE A 50 -0.18 -8.60 1.45
CA ILE A 50 -0.82 -7.33 1.08
C ILE A 50 -2.08 -7.58 0.25
N ARG A 51 -1.98 -8.39 -0.80
CA ARG A 51 -3.07 -8.71 -1.73
C ARG A 51 -4.31 -9.27 -1.02
N PRO A 52 -4.21 -10.21 -0.05
CA PRO A 52 -5.39 -10.74 0.64
C PRO A 52 -6.07 -9.67 1.50
N LYS A 53 -5.30 -8.84 2.21
CA LYS A 53 -5.82 -7.72 3.00
C LYS A 53 -6.53 -6.70 2.11
N LEU A 54 -5.93 -6.36 0.97
CA LEU A 54 -6.49 -5.42 0.00
C LEU A 54 -7.82 -5.94 -0.58
N MET A 55 -7.88 -7.23 -0.92
CA MET A 55 -9.12 -7.88 -1.38
C MET A 55 -10.21 -7.88 -0.30
N ALA A 56 -9.85 -8.16 0.95
CA ALA A 56 -10.79 -8.08 2.08
C ALA A 56 -11.31 -6.66 2.28
N MET A 57 -10.45 -5.64 2.16
CA MET A 57 -10.85 -4.24 2.24
C MET A 57 -11.74 -3.83 1.06
N MET A 58 -11.45 -4.27 -0.16
CA MET A 58 -12.30 -3.99 -1.33
C MET A 58 -13.70 -4.59 -1.17
N ARG A 59 -13.80 -5.84 -0.67
CA ARG A 59 -15.09 -6.48 -0.37
C ARG A 59 -15.86 -5.74 0.73
N ALA A 60 -15.18 -5.28 1.77
CA ALA A 60 -15.82 -4.48 2.82
C ALA A 60 -16.27 -3.09 2.29
N ALA A 61 -15.44 -2.44 1.47
CA ALA A 61 -15.73 -1.12 0.91
C ALA A 61 -16.85 -1.15 -0.15
N SER A 62 -17.07 -2.28 -0.83
CA SER A 62 -18.23 -2.46 -1.72
C SER A 62 -19.58 -2.46 -0.97
N GLY A 63 -19.58 -2.73 0.34
CA GLY A 63 -20.79 -2.75 1.17
C GLY A 63 -21.08 -1.43 1.91
N GLN A 64 -20.06 -0.69 2.33
CA GLN A 64 -20.21 0.58 3.05
C GLN A 64 -19.05 1.54 2.73
N LEU A 65 -19.40 2.71 2.19
CA LEU A 65 -18.59 3.94 2.17
C LEU A 65 -17.20 3.85 1.49
N GLY A 66 -17.18 3.82 0.15
CA GLY A 66 -16.28 4.60 -0.73
C GLY A 66 -14.74 4.54 -0.55
N ILE A 67 -14.02 5.01 -1.58
CA ILE A 67 -12.55 5.11 -1.63
C ILE A 67 -11.91 5.70 -0.34
N LYS A 68 -12.59 6.60 0.36
CA LYS A 68 -12.10 7.23 1.61
C LYS A 68 -11.81 6.22 2.73
N VAL A 69 -12.67 5.22 2.94
CA VAL A 69 -12.45 4.20 3.98
C VAL A 69 -11.34 3.26 3.57
N LEU A 70 -11.29 2.89 2.28
CA LEU A 70 -10.21 2.08 1.73
C LEU A 70 -8.86 2.79 1.87
N ARG A 71 -8.81 4.10 1.58
CA ARG A 71 -7.63 4.95 1.76
C ARG A 71 -7.12 4.92 3.20
N ARG A 72 -8.01 5.15 4.17
CA ARG A 72 -7.68 5.14 5.61
C ARG A 72 -7.14 3.79 6.07
N LYS A 73 -7.75 2.69 5.65
CA LYS A 73 -7.29 1.34 6.02
C LYS A 73 -5.95 0.97 5.38
N ILE A 74 -5.69 1.38 4.13
CA ILE A 74 -4.38 1.16 3.52
C ILE A 74 -3.32 2.02 4.20
N ASP A 75 -3.63 3.27 4.55
CA ASP A 75 -2.74 4.11 5.38
C ASP A 75 -2.47 3.42 6.74
N GLU A 76 -3.44 2.75 7.38
CA GLU A 76 -3.20 2.00 8.63
C GLU A 76 -2.37 0.71 8.44
N VAL A 77 -2.49 0.03 7.30
CA VAL A 77 -1.84 -1.27 7.04
C VAL A 77 -0.45 -1.14 6.42
N LEU A 78 -0.25 -0.16 5.53
CA LEU A 78 1.00 0.08 4.81
C LEU A 78 1.65 1.40 5.23
N GLY A 79 0.87 2.38 5.68
CA GLY A 79 1.37 3.69 6.09
C GLY A 79 1.88 3.70 7.53
N ARG A 80 3.13 3.29 7.74
CA ARG A 80 3.95 3.89 8.80
C ARG A 80 5.23 4.47 8.22
N LYS A 81 5.14 5.73 7.77
CA LYS A 81 5.95 6.87 8.26
C LYS A 81 5.69 8.13 7.43
N LYS A 82 4.80 8.97 7.94
CA LYS A 82 5.14 10.35 8.27
C LYS A 82 4.19 10.76 9.39
N GLU A 83 4.45 10.20 10.58
CA GLU A 83 4.03 10.89 11.78
C GLU A 83 4.64 12.29 11.73
N ALA A 84 3.80 13.25 12.10
CA ALA A 84 4.06 14.67 12.17
C ALA A 84 5.50 14.99 12.63
N SER A 85 6.24 15.67 11.77
CA SER A 85 7.17 16.71 12.22
C SER A 85 6.57 18.03 11.78
N ASP A 86 5.41 18.33 12.35
CA ASP A 86 4.94 19.69 12.52
C ASP A 86 4.95 19.92 14.04
N ASN A 87 6.16 20.04 14.58
CA ASN A 87 6.36 20.71 15.85
C ASN A 87 7.03 22.03 15.49
N SER A 88 6.18 22.96 15.06
CA SER A 88 6.51 24.37 14.95
C SER A 88 7.10 24.84 16.28
N ASN A 89 8.33 25.38 16.23
CA ASN A 89 8.90 26.22 17.29
C ASN A 89 9.37 27.53 16.69
#